data_AF-E2ATX9-F1
#
_entry.id   AF-E2ATX9-F1
#
_cell.length_a   1.000
_cell.length_b   1.000
_cell.length_c   1.000
_cell.angle_alpha   90.00
_cell.angle_beta   90.00
_cell.angle_gamma   90.00
#
_symmetry.space_group_name_H-M   'P 1'
#
loop_
_entity.id
_entity.type
_entity.pdbx_description
1 polymer ?
#
loop_
_entity_poly.entity_id
_entity_poly.type
_entity_poly.pdbx_seq_one_letter_code
_entity_poly.pdbx_strand_id
1 'polypeptide(L)'
;MEGSTSSESASSTQAPARGERRTRGSRQKAVDNLSKKFLRNFDPERSEREKRKLYRRLYHSHRKHLYDEKGTFMKTSNDLCDCLSLECPGCHFPCPKCSSPKCGHECRNNRKWTYDSIHCEGTDTVIKNPLLKEPEAK
;
A
#
# COMPACT_ATOMS: atom_id res chain seq x y z
N MET A 1 26.73 -44.21 78.20
CA MET A 1 27.48 -43.16 78.90
C MET A 1 28.52 -42.64 77.93
N GLU A 2 28.21 -41.50 77.32
CA GLU A 2 29.08 -40.35 77.03
C GLU A 2 30.60 -40.58 76.93
N GLY A 3 31.21 -40.17 75.81
CA GLY A 3 32.66 -40.00 75.68
C GLY A 3 33.10 -39.54 74.28
N SER A 4 33.64 -38.32 74.19
CA SER A 4 33.93 -37.54 72.97
C SER A 4 35.32 -37.77 72.34
N THR A 5 35.55 -37.07 71.22
CA THR A 5 36.82 -36.73 70.49
C THR A 5 37.12 -37.63 69.27
N SER A 6 36.92 -37.16 68.02
CA SER A 6 37.70 -36.20 67.18
C SER A 6 38.82 -36.87 66.39
N SER A 7 38.63 -37.05 65.08
CA SER A 7 39.71 -36.96 64.10
C SER A 7 39.19 -36.49 62.75
N GLU A 8 39.96 -35.59 62.16
CA GLU A 8 39.64 -34.70 61.06
C GLU A 8 39.66 -35.42 59.70
N SER A 9 38.87 -34.93 58.74
CA SER A 9 39.11 -35.19 57.32
C SER A 9 38.74 -33.94 56.53
N ALA A 10 39.79 -33.21 56.16
CA ALA A 10 39.72 -32.01 55.35
C ALA A 10 39.64 -32.34 53.85
N SER A 11 38.90 -31.47 53.14
CA SER A 11 39.13 -30.99 51.78
C SER A 11 38.88 -31.94 50.59
N SER A 12 37.85 -31.63 49.78
CA SER A 12 38.07 -30.88 48.53
C SER A 12 36.76 -30.80 47.72
N THR A 13 36.04 -29.69 47.84
CA THR A 13 34.99 -29.28 46.91
C THR A 13 35.64 -28.50 45.77
N GLN A 14 35.82 -29.12 44.60
CA GLN A 14 36.28 -28.42 43.41
C GLN A 14 35.13 -27.63 42.79
N ALA A 15 35.26 -26.31 42.79
CA ALA A 15 34.37 -25.37 42.09
C ALA A 15 34.60 -25.44 40.56
N PRO A 16 33.58 -25.18 39.71
CA PRO A 16 33.74 -25.17 38.28
C PRO A 16 34.63 -24.01 37.80
N ALA A 17 35.49 -24.31 36.84
CA ALA A 17 36.49 -23.39 36.31
C ALA A 17 35.88 -22.11 35.70
N ARG A 18 36.52 -21.01 36.06
CA ARG A 18 36.31 -19.62 35.65
C ARG A 18 36.26 -19.47 34.13
N GLY A 19 35.18 -18.89 33.62
CA GLY A 19 34.88 -18.78 32.18
C GLY A 19 35.99 -18.21 31.30
N GLU A 20 36.26 -18.89 30.19
CA GLU A 20 37.14 -18.42 29.12
C GLU A 20 36.66 -17.07 28.58
N ARG A 21 37.58 -16.09 28.53
CA ARG A 21 37.36 -14.82 27.84
C ARG A 21 37.19 -15.10 26.35
N ARG A 22 35.94 -15.11 25.87
CA ARG A 22 35.61 -15.23 24.45
C ARG A 22 36.36 -14.13 23.68
N THR A 23 37.33 -14.55 22.86
CA THR A 23 38.08 -13.64 22.01
C THR A 23 37.13 -12.92 21.04
N ARG A 24 37.49 -11.70 20.60
CA ARG A 24 36.68 -10.89 19.67
C ARG A 24 36.25 -11.68 18.42
N GLY A 25 37.09 -12.60 17.94
CA GLY A 25 36.79 -13.51 16.83
C GLY A 25 35.72 -14.57 17.12
N SER A 26 35.55 -15.01 18.38
CA SER A 26 34.49 -15.96 18.77
C SER A 26 33.11 -15.30 18.75
N ARG A 27 33.02 -14.03 19.17
CA ARG A 27 31.79 -13.23 19.07
C ARG A 27 31.43 -12.92 17.62
N GLN A 28 32.42 -12.61 16.78
CA GLN A 28 32.21 -12.39 15.35
C GLN A 28 31.66 -13.65 14.66
N LYS A 29 32.25 -14.82 14.92
CA LYS A 29 31.76 -16.09 14.36
C LYS A 29 30.34 -16.43 14.83
N ALA A 30 29.96 -16.08 16.06
CA ALA A 30 28.60 -16.32 16.55
C ALA A 30 27.57 -15.44 15.82
N VAL A 31 27.87 -14.16 15.59
CA VAL A 31 27.00 -13.27 14.80
C VAL A 31 26.96 -13.68 13.34
N ASP A 32 28.10 -14.07 12.74
CA ASP A 32 28.14 -14.55 11.35
C ASP A 32 27.36 -15.85 11.17
N ASN A 33 27.39 -16.76 12.15
CA ASN A 33 26.58 -17.98 12.13
C ASN A 33 25.08 -17.69 12.31
N LEU A 34 24.72 -16.69 13.12
CA LEU A 34 23.33 -16.26 13.28
C LEU A 34 22.81 -15.57 12.01
N SER A 35 23.63 -14.69 11.41
CA SER A 35 23.34 -14.04 10.14
C SER A 35 23.24 -15.04 8.99
N LYS A 36 24.14 -16.03 8.90
CA LYS A 36 24.04 -17.10 7.89
C LYS A 36 22.76 -17.93 8.06
N LYS A 37 22.32 -18.21 9.30
CA LYS A 37 21.05 -18.91 9.53
C LYS A 37 19.84 -18.04 9.14
N PHE A 38 19.90 -16.73 9.39
CA PHE A 38 18.83 -15.79 9.06
C PHE A 38 18.73 -15.48 7.56
N LEU A 39 19.86 -15.40 6.85
CA LEU A 39 19.91 -15.10 5.41
C LEU A 39 19.81 -16.34 4.52
N ARG A 40 19.80 -17.57 5.07
CA ARG A 40 19.76 -18.83 4.28
C ARG A 40 18.56 -18.95 3.35
N ASN A 41 17.44 -18.30 3.70
CA ASN A 41 16.21 -18.28 2.91
C ASN A 41 15.78 -16.84 2.57
N PHE A 42 16.64 -15.85 2.78
CA PHE A 42 16.35 -14.47 2.40
C PHE A 42 16.62 -14.32 0.90
N ASP A 43 15.54 -14.45 0.12
CA ASP A 43 15.54 -14.17 -1.30
C ASP A 43 15.19 -12.68 -1.52
N PRO A 44 16.15 -11.84 -1.97
CA PRO A 44 15.90 -10.43 -2.19
C PRO A 44 14.74 -10.16 -3.17
N GLU A 45 14.54 -11.04 -4.16
CA GLU A 45 13.48 -10.88 -5.18
C GLU A 45 12.10 -11.25 -4.65
N ARG A 46 12.01 -12.18 -3.68
CA ARG A 46 10.75 -12.68 -3.10
C ARG A 46 10.44 -12.16 -1.72
N SER A 47 11.21 -11.19 -1.23
CA SER A 47 11.00 -10.65 0.11
C SER A 47 9.58 -10.09 0.26
N GLU A 48 8.98 -10.22 1.45
CA GLU A 48 7.68 -9.62 1.77
C GLU A 48 7.66 -8.08 1.55
N ARG A 49 8.84 -7.45 1.58
CA ARG A 49 9.01 -6.04 1.20
C ARG A 49 8.84 -5.84 -0.31
N GLU A 50 9.49 -6.64 -1.14
CA GLU A 50 9.32 -6.57 -2.60
C GLU A 50 7.91 -6.94 -3.03
N LYS A 51 7.30 -7.95 -2.39
CA LYS A 51 5.88 -8.29 -2.58
C LYS A 51 4.98 -7.09 -2.28
N ARG A 52 5.15 -6.40 -1.14
CA ARG A 52 4.39 -5.17 -0.83
C ARG A 52 4.65 -4.03 -1.82
N LYS A 53 5.88 -3.87 -2.33
CA LYS A 53 6.18 -2.88 -3.37
C LYS A 53 5.46 -3.22 -4.68
N LEU A 54 5.43 -4.49 -5.06
CA LEU A 54 4.73 -4.97 -6.25
C LEU A 54 3.21 -4.76 -6.09
N TYR A 55 2.61 -5.21 -5.00
CA TYR A 55 1.17 -5.00 -4.72
C TYR A 55 0.80 -3.52 -4.73
N ARG A 56 1.64 -2.63 -4.17
CA ARG A 56 1.39 -1.19 -4.22
C ARG A 56 1.41 -0.66 -5.66
N ARG A 57 2.35 -1.10 -6.50
CA ARG A 57 2.41 -0.74 -7.93
C ARG A 57 1.17 -1.24 -8.67
N LEU A 58 0.81 -2.51 -8.49
CA LEU A 58 -0.36 -3.12 -9.12
C LEU A 58 -1.66 -2.43 -8.67
N TYR A 59 -1.84 -2.18 -7.37
CA TYR A 59 -3.03 -1.52 -6.83
C TYR A 59 -3.18 -0.07 -7.31
N HIS A 60 -2.09 0.70 -7.42
CA HIS A 60 -2.14 2.05 -7.99
C HIS A 60 -2.45 2.04 -9.49
N SER A 61 -1.95 1.04 -10.23
CA SER A 61 -2.31 0.84 -11.64
C SER A 61 -3.78 0.43 -11.79
N HIS A 62 -4.31 -0.32 -10.83
CA HIS A 62 -5.69 -0.84 -10.85
C HIS A 62 -6.71 0.12 -10.23
N ARG A 63 -6.34 1.38 -9.94
CA ARG A 63 -7.34 2.43 -9.73
C ARG A 63 -8.09 2.59 -11.05
N LYS A 64 -9.24 1.91 -11.12
CA LYS A 64 -10.12 1.80 -12.27
C LYS A 64 -10.40 3.20 -12.79
N HIS A 65 -9.97 3.47 -14.01
CA HIS A 65 -10.36 4.69 -14.70
C HIS A 65 -11.89 4.71 -14.76
N LEU A 66 -12.49 5.86 -14.43
CA LEU A 66 -13.95 6.01 -14.51
C LEU A 66 -14.39 6.17 -15.96
N TYR A 67 -13.51 6.72 -16.79
CA TYR A 67 -13.72 6.95 -18.20
C TYR A 67 -12.78 6.12 -19.04
N ASP A 68 -13.28 5.69 -20.19
CA ASP A 68 -12.54 4.98 -21.22
C ASP A 68 -11.65 5.94 -22.06
N GLU A 69 -10.89 5.38 -22.99
CA GLU A 69 -10.03 6.12 -23.92
C GLU A 69 -10.79 7.11 -24.80
N LYS A 70 -12.09 6.90 -25.00
CA LYS A 70 -12.99 7.79 -25.75
C LYS A 70 -13.65 8.87 -24.88
N GLY A 71 -13.44 8.85 -23.56
CA GLY A 71 -14.11 9.76 -22.63
C GLY A 71 -15.54 9.34 -22.28
N THR A 72 -15.89 8.07 -22.49
CA THR A 72 -17.18 7.46 -22.10
C THR A 72 -17.09 6.88 -20.69
N PHE A 73 -18.13 7.04 -19.87
CA PHE A 73 -18.14 6.53 -18.50
C PHE A 73 -18.24 4.99 -18.49
N MET A 74 -17.27 4.28 -17.90
CA MET A 74 -17.15 2.82 -18.04
C MET A 74 -18.28 2.04 -17.35
N LYS A 75 -18.85 2.53 -16.25
CA LYS A 75 -19.88 1.80 -15.49
C LYS A 75 -21.22 1.72 -16.24
N THR A 76 -21.57 2.76 -16.98
CA THR A 76 -22.88 2.91 -17.64
C THR A 76 -22.77 3.04 -19.15
N SER A 77 -21.54 3.07 -19.69
CA SER A 77 -21.21 3.27 -21.11
C SER A 77 -21.81 4.54 -21.73
N ASN A 78 -22.08 5.56 -20.91
CA ASN A 78 -22.67 6.82 -21.36
C ASN A 78 -21.61 7.89 -21.63
N ASP A 79 -21.76 8.63 -22.73
CA ASP A 79 -20.91 9.77 -23.10
C ASP A 79 -21.43 11.07 -22.46
N LEU A 80 -21.26 11.18 -21.14
CA LEU A 80 -21.69 12.35 -20.36
C LEU A 80 -20.69 13.50 -20.52
N CYS A 81 -21.16 14.65 -21.00
CA CYS A 81 -20.37 15.87 -21.07
C CYS A 81 -20.03 16.40 -19.67
N ASP A 82 -18.93 17.12 -19.52
CA ASP A 82 -18.52 17.69 -18.22
C ASP A 82 -19.49 18.72 -17.64
N CYS A 83 -20.46 19.21 -18.43
CA CYS A 83 -21.60 19.99 -17.94
C CYS A 83 -22.72 19.15 -17.30
N LEU A 84 -22.51 17.84 -17.15
CA LEU A 84 -23.46 16.87 -16.58
C LEU A 84 -24.75 16.67 -17.39
N SER A 85 -24.76 17.06 -18.67
CA SER A 85 -25.85 16.77 -19.62
C SER A 85 -25.48 15.66 -20.62
N LEU A 86 -26.37 14.67 -20.79
CA LEU A 86 -26.20 13.53 -21.70
C LEU A 86 -26.43 13.91 -23.17
N GLU A 87 -27.36 14.83 -23.42
CA GLU A 87 -27.74 15.28 -24.76
C GLU A 87 -26.89 16.46 -25.24
N CYS A 88 -25.86 16.84 -24.49
CA CYS A 88 -24.99 17.95 -24.84
C CYS A 88 -24.17 17.59 -26.10
N PRO A 89 -24.27 18.36 -27.20
CA PRO A 89 -23.41 18.17 -28.37
C PRO A 89 -21.95 18.56 -28.08
N GLY A 90 -21.74 19.42 -27.08
CA GLY A 90 -20.45 19.98 -26.67
C GLY A 90 -20.62 21.45 -26.30
N CYS A 91 -20.39 21.78 -25.04
CA CYS A 91 -20.52 23.15 -24.51
C CYS A 91 -19.18 23.79 -24.15
N HIS A 92 -18.09 23.03 -24.24
CA HIS A 92 -16.75 23.51 -23.94
C HIS A 92 -15.95 23.71 -25.23
N PHE A 93 -14.83 24.42 -25.10
CA PHE A 93 -13.86 24.53 -26.18
C PHE A 93 -13.28 23.16 -26.56
N PRO A 94 -12.92 22.94 -27.83
CA PRO A 94 -12.32 21.69 -28.28
C PRO A 94 -11.10 21.31 -27.43
N CYS A 95 -11.13 20.11 -26.84
CA CYS A 95 -10.06 19.65 -25.98
C CYS A 95 -8.74 19.50 -26.76
N PRO A 96 -7.60 20.00 -26.26
CA PRO A 96 -6.32 19.85 -26.97
C PRO A 96 -5.80 18.40 -27.03
N LYS A 97 -6.34 17.48 -26.21
CA LYS A 97 -5.91 16.07 -26.17
C LYS A 97 -6.73 15.15 -27.07
N CYS A 98 -8.05 15.35 -27.13
CA CYS A 98 -8.96 14.45 -27.85
C CYS A 98 -9.87 15.16 -28.85
N SER A 99 -9.73 16.49 -29.01
CA SER A 99 -10.54 17.36 -29.87
C SER A 99 -12.04 17.38 -29.58
N SER A 100 -12.49 16.67 -28.54
CA SER A 100 -13.90 16.68 -28.13
C SER A 100 -14.28 18.00 -27.47
N PRO A 101 -15.43 18.61 -27.83
CA PRO A 101 -15.98 19.80 -27.17
C PRO A 101 -16.74 19.49 -25.87
N LYS A 102 -16.62 18.25 -25.35
CA LYS A 102 -17.32 17.79 -24.15
C LYS A 102 -16.45 17.75 -22.89
N CYS A 103 -15.16 17.98 -23.02
CA CYS A 103 -14.24 18.04 -21.88
C CYS A 103 -14.22 19.45 -21.30
N GLY A 104 -14.25 19.57 -19.98
CA GLY A 104 -14.07 20.83 -19.27
C GLY A 104 -12.58 21.16 -19.13
N HIS A 105 -12.16 21.49 -17.90
CA HIS A 105 -10.76 21.76 -17.59
C HIS A 105 -9.80 20.59 -17.91
N GLU A 106 -10.21 19.35 -17.61
CA GLU A 106 -9.39 18.15 -17.84
C GLU A 106 -10.05 17.24 -18.86
N CYS A 107 -9.23 16.67 -19.76
CA CYS A 107 -9.70 15.69 -20.75
C CYS A 107 -10.39 14.49 -20.06
N ARG A 108 -11.54 14.08 -20.61
CA ARG A 108 -12.31 12.94 -20.11
C ARG A 108 -11.62 11.60 -20.38
N ASN A 109 -10.76 11.50 -21.40
CA ASN A 109 -10.12 10.26 -21.79
C ASN A 109 -9.24 9.71 -20.66
N ASN A 110 -9.49 8.47 -20.23
CA ASN A 110 -8.77 7.80 -19.14
C ASN A 110 -8.80 8.59 -17.81
N ARG A 111 -9.82 9.43 -17.58
CA ARG A 111 -9.95 10.20 -16.34
C ARG A 111 -10.42 9.30 -15.19
N LYS A 112 -9.90 9.56 -13.99
CA LYS A 112 -10.18 8.77 -12.77
C LYS A 112 -11.26 9.38 -11.86
N TRP A 113 -11.76 10.56 -12.22
CA TRP A 113 -12.73 11.32 -11.45
C TRP A 113 -13.81 11.88 -12.38
N THR A 114 -14.97 12.23 -11.83
CA THR A 114 -16.07 12.92 -12.52
C THR A 114 -16.62 14.00 -11.61
N TYR A 115 -17.35 14.97 -12.15
CA TYR A 115 -18.04 15.95 -11.33
C TYR A 115 -19.26 15.32 -10.66
N ASP A 116 -19.47 15.59 -9.38
CA ASP A 116 -20.64 15.10 -8.66
C ASP A 116 -21.83 16.06 -8.85
N SER A 117 -21.56 17.36 -8.77
CA SER A 117 -22.53 18.42 -9.01
C SER A 117 -21.86 19.73 -9.45
N ILE A 118 -22.61 20.56 -10.17
CA ILE A 118 -22.23 21.91 -10.57
C ILE A 118 -23.18 22.88 -9.88
N HIS A 119 -22.61 23.84 -9.17
CA HIS A 119 -23.35 24.94 -8.53
C HIS A 119 -23.15 26.20 -9.39
N CYS A 120 -24.24 26.84 -9.79
CA CYS A 120 -24.18 28.08 -10.54
C CYS A 120 -24.15 29.26 -9.57
N GLU A 121 -23.18 30.16 -9.70
CA GLU A 121 -23.18 31.40 -8.92
C GLU A 121 -24.24 32.36 -9.49
N GLY A 122 -25.14 32.87 -8.65
CA GLY A 122 -26.19 33.82 -9.05
C GLY A 122 -27.54 33.19 -9.39
N THR A 123 -27.61 31.88 -9.58
CA THR A 123 -28.85 31.10 -9.59
C THR A 123 -28.68 29.89 -8.70
N ASP A 124 -29.55 29.69 -7.71
CA ASP A 124 -29.52 28.55 -6.76
C ASP A 124 -29.75 27.16 -7.42
N THR A 125 -29.52 27.05 -8.72
CA THR A 125 -29.61 25.84 -9.52
C THR A 125 -28.39 24.95 -9.28
N VAL A 126 -28.64 23.69 -8.91
CA VAL A 126 -27.62 22.65 -8.73
C VAL A 126 -27.85 21.54 -9.74
N ILE A 127 -26.91 21.35 -10.66
CA ILE A 127 -26.95 20.25 -11.63
C ILE A 127 -26.20 19.07 -11.02
N LYS A 128 -26.88 17.94 -10.83
CA LYS A 128 -26.27 16.72 -10.26
C LYS A 128 -25.91 15.73 -11.35
N ASN A 129 -24.89 14.92 -11.12
CA ASN A 129 -24.47 13.90 -12.07
C ASN A 129 -25.51 12.77 -12.18
N PRO A 130 -26.09 12.53 -13.37
CA PRO A 130 -27.12 11.50 -13.53
C PRO A 130 -26.59 10.06 -13.40
N LEU A 131 -25.27 9.85 -13.52
CA LEU A 131 -24.64 8.52 -13.54
C LEU A 131 -24.17 8.04 -12.16
N LEU A 132 -24.13 8.94 -11.16
CA LEU A 132 -23.67 8.64 -9.82
C LEU A 132 -24.79 8.25 -8.85
N LYS A 133 -25.94 7.79 -9.35
CA LYS A 133 -27.01 7.30 -8.46
C LYS A 133 -26.43 6.30 -7.47
N GLU A 134 -26.54 6.66 -6.18
CA GLU A 134 -26.15 5.77 -5.09
C GLU A 134 -26.89 4.44 -5.27
N PRO A 135 -26.24 3.30 -5.04
CA PRO A 135 -26.99 2.06 -4.94
C PRO A 135 -27.98 2.25 -3.78
N GLU A 136 -29.28 2.28 -4.08
CA GLU A 136 -30.31 2.19 -3.05
C GLU A 136 -29.95 0.99 -2.18
N ALA A 137 -29.58 1.28 -0.92
CA ALA A 137 -29.26 0.26 0.06
C ALA A 137 -30.53 -0.57 0.24
N LYS A 138 -30.48 -1.80 -0.29
CA LYS A 138 -31.55 -2.79 -0.15
C LYS A 138 -31.27 -3.67 1.06
#